data_AF-A0A0B1S8L0-F1
#
_entry.id   AF-A0A0B1S8L0-F1
#
_cell.length_a   1.000
_cell.length_b   1.000
_cell.length_c   1.000
_cell.angle_alpha   90.00
_cell.angle_beta   90.00
_cell.angle_gamma   90.00
#
_symmetry.space_group_name_H-M   'P 1'
#
loop_
_entity.id
_entity.type
_entity.pdbx_description
1 polymer ?
#
loop_
_entity_poly.entity_id
_entity_poly.type
_entity_poly.pdbx_seq_one_letter_code
_entity_poly.pdbx_strand_id
1 'polypeptide(L)'
;MFLLLGGVEAFTMMVQCFFFGMSAERLTVRLRSKVSHNIMRMDATYCDMTRHSPRKITTRVATDAPKVKSAIDFRFGYVFNSVVSICCGIGIAFYFGWQMALLVSVNVSVAA
;
A
#
# COMPACT_ATOMS: atom_id res chain seq x y z
N MET A 1 -24.10 19.77 -5.54
CA MET A 1 -22.65 19.63 -5.82
C MET A 1 -21.89 18.96 -4.67
N PHE A 2 -22.00 19.45 -3.43
CA PHE A 2 -21.35 18.83 -2.25
C PHE A 2 -21.75 17.37 -1.99
N LEU A 3 -23.04 17.02 -2.15
CA LEU A 3 -23.50 15.62 -2.00
C LEU A 3 -22.91 14.68 -3.07
N LEU A 4 -22.69 15.16 -4.29
CA LEU A 4 -22.07 14.37 -5.36
C LEU A 4 -20.59 14.11 -5.07
N LEU A 5 -19.86 15.15 -4.62
CA LEU A 5 -18.47 15.01 -4.18
C LEU A 5 -18.34 14.04 -3.02
N GLY A 6 -19.19 14.16 -2.00
CA GLY A 6 -19.22 13.22 -0.87
C GLY A 6 -19.54 11.78 -1.29
N GLY A 7 -20.47 11.60 -2.23
CA GLY A 7 -20.80 10.28 -2.77
C GLY A 7 -19.65 9.63 -3.53
N VAL A 8 -18.94 10.41 -4.36
CA VAL A 8 -17.78 9.93 -5.13
C VAL A 8 -16.59 9.59 -4.22
N GLU A 9 -16.31 10.42 -3.22
CA GLU A 9 -15.26 10.16 -2.22
C GLU A 9 -15.55 8.89 -1.42
N ALA A 10 -16.77 8.75 -0.91
CA ALA A 10 -17.18 7.56 -0.17
C ALA A 10 -17.07 6.29 -1.02
N PHE A 11 -17.52 6.35 -2.28
CA PHE A 11 -17.42 5.22 -3.20
C PHE A 11 -15.96 4.86 -3.49
N THR A 12 -15.11 5.85 -3.75
CA THR A 12 -13.69 5.63 -4.06
C THR A 12 -12.96 5.02 -2.85
N MET A 13 -13.22 5.52 -1.65
CA MET A 13 -12.64 4.98 -0.42
C MET A 13 -13.11 3.54 -0.17
N MET A 14 -14.39 3.26 -0.44
CA MET A 14 -14.94 1.91 -0.28
C MET A 14 -14.29 0.92 -1.26
N VAL A 15 -14.15 1.30 -2.54
CA VAL A 15 -13.46 0.49 -3.55
C VAL A 15 -11.98 0.28 -3.18
N GLN A 16 -11.30 1.33 -2.75
CA GLN A 16 -9.88 1.25 -2.36
C GLN A 16 -9.69 0.29 -1.17
N CYS A 17 -10.50 0.40 -0.12
CA CYS A 17 -10.48 -0.53 1.01
C CYS A 17 -10.78 -1.98 0.58
N PHE A 18 -11.73 -2.17 -0.34
CA PHE A 18 -12.12 -3.50 -0.80
C PHE A 18 -11.01 -4.19 -1.61
N PHE A 19 -10.41 -3.47 -2.57
CA PHE A 19 -9.29 -3.99 -3.37
C PHE A 19 -8.06 -4.28 -2.50
N PHE A 20 -7.78 -3.39 -1.55
CA PHE A 20 -6.64 -3.56 -0.66
C PHE A 20 -6.85 -4.74 0.28
N GLY A 21 -8.03 -4.85 0.90
CA GLY A 21 -8.39 -6.00 1.74
C GLY A 21 -8.30 -7.33 0.99
N MET A 22 -8.78 -7.38 -0.25
CA MET A 22 -8.69 -8.58 -1.10
C MET A 22 -7.23 -8.93 -1.44
N SER A 23 -6.42 -7.93 -1.81
CA SER A 23 -4.99 -8.13 -2.11
C SER A 23 -4.22 -8.63 -0.90
N ALA A 24 -4.55 -8.08 0.26
CA ALA A 24 -3.96 -8.44 1.52
C ALA A 24 -4.39 -9.87 1.92
N GLU A 25 -5.64 -10.28 1.73
CA GLU A 25 -6.10 -11.66 1.96
C GLU A 25 -5.35 -12.67 1.10
N ARG A 26 -5.21 -12.40 -0.20
CA ARG A 26 -4.44 -13.25 -1.11
C ARG A 26 -2.98 -13.39 -0.69
N LEU A 27 -2.36 -12.32 -0.20
CA LEU A 27 -0.99 -12.36 0.31
C LEU A 27 -0.86 -13.28 1.53
N THR A 28 -1.80 -13.22 2.48
CA THR A 28 -1.83 -14.11 3.64
C THR A 28 -1.95 -15.58 3.23
N VAL A 29 -2.85 -15.89 2.29
CA VAL A 29 -3.04 -17.26 1.80
C VAL A 29 -1.76 -17.78 1.11
N ARG A 30 -1.12 -16.95 0.28
CA ARG A 30 0.16 -17.30 -0.36
C ARG A 30 1.29 -17.52 0.63
N LEU A 31 1.42 -16.65 1.63
CA LEU A 31 2.44 -16.80 2.69
C LEU A 31 2.25 -18.11 3.44
N ARG A 32 1.01 -18.42 3.86
CA ARG A 32 0.70 -19.65 4.59
C ARG A 32 0.98 -20.91 3.76
N SER A 33 0.65 -20.88 2.46
CA SER A 33 0.94 -22.00 1.55
C SER A 33 2.46 -22.19 1.33
N LYS A 34 3.21 -21.12 1.08
CA LYS A 34 4.68 -21.17 0.93
C LYS A 34 5.37 -21.69 2.19
N VAL A 35 4.94 -21.24 3.36
CA VAL A 35 5.50 -21.69 4.66
C VAL A 35 5.28 -23.19 4.85
N SER A 36 4.06 -23.68 4.59
CA SER A 36 3.75 -25.10 4.71
C SER A 36 4.58 -25.96 3.75
N HIS A 37 4.76 -25.48 2.51
CA HIS A 37 5.61 -26.13 1.52
C HIS A 37 7.09 -26.13 1.93
N ASN A 38 7.60 -25.02 2.46
CA ASN A 38 8.99 -24.94 2.93
C ASN A 38 9.25 -25.86 4.13
N ILE A 39 8.29 -26.01 5.04
CA ILE A 39 8.41 -26.91 6.19
C ILE A 39 8.56 -28.37 5.74
N MET A 40 7.83 -28.78 4.69
CA MET A 40 7.93 -30.15 4.15
C MET A 40 9.28 -30.46 3.48
N ARG A 41 10.06 -29.44 3.09
CA ARG A 41 11.38 -29.61 2.45
C ARG A 41 12.55 -29.44 3.43
N MET A 42 12.27 -29.25 4.71
CA MET A 42 13.26 -28.93 5.73
C MET A 42 13.77 -30.23 6.38
N ASP A 43 15.09 -30.40 6.45
CA ASP A 43 15.74 -31.61 6.99
C ASP A 43 15.29 -31.96 8.42
N ALA A 44 15.12 -33.25 8.70
CA ALA A 44 14.70 -33.77 10.01
C ALA A 44 15.65 -33.36 11.14
N THR A 45 16.95 -33.20 10.86
CA THR A 45 17.97 -32.73 11.82
C THR A 45 17.75 -31.28 12.26
N TYR A 46 17.18 -30.42 11.39
CA TYR A 46 16.82 -29.04 11.76
C TYR A 46 15.53 -29.01 12.60
N CYS A 47 14.65 -30.00 12.39
CA CYS A 47 13.40 -30.19 13.10
C CYS A 47 13.60 -30.62 14.58
N ASP A 48 14.67 -31.39 14.85
CA ASP A 48 15.00 -31.95 16.17
C ASP A 48 15.77 -31.01 17.10
N MET A 49 16.32 -29.90 16.59
CA MET A 49 16.95 -28.89 17.43
C MET A 49 15.89 -28.22 18.32
N THR A 50 16.01 -28.37 19.64
CA THR A 50 15.05 -27.88 20.67
C THR A 50 14.76 -26.37 20.58
N ARG A 51 15.63 -25.61 19.88
CA ARG A 51 15.45 -24.19 19.58
C ARG A 51 14.67 -23.87 18.30
N HIS A 52 14.62 -24.76 17.30
CA HIS A 52 14.01 -24.51 15.98
C HIS A 52 12.97 -25.57 15.59
N SER A 53 12.06 -25.89 16.52
CA SER A 53 10.93 -26.77 16.19
C SER A 53 10.05 -26.10 15.09
N PRO A 54 9.69 -26.79 14.00
CA PRO A 54 8.97 -26.20 12.86
C PRO A 54 7.61 -25.60 13.24
N ARG A 55 7.04 -26.12 14.33
CA ARG A 55 5.83 -25.61 14.95
C ARG A 55 5.99 -24.18 15.52
N LYS A 56 7.16 -23.85 16.07
CA LYS A 56 7.48 -22.46 16.50
C LYS A 56 7.67 -21.54 15.30
N ILE A 57 8.27 -22.02 14.22
CA ILE A 57 8.48 -21.22 13.01
C ILE A 57 7.14 -20.95 12.33
N THR A 58 6.26 -21.94 12.24
CA THR A 58 4.90 -21.80 11.73
C THR A 58 4.09 -20.80 12.54
N THR A 59 4.12 -20.90 13.87
CA THR A 59 3.36 -19.98 14.73
C THR A 59 3.93 -18.57 14.68
N ARG A 60 5.26 -18.40 14.67
CA ARG A 60 5.89 -17.10 14.46
C ARG A 60 5.48 -16.49 13.13
N VAL A 61 5.63 -17.20 12.02
CA VAL A 61 5.22 -16.69 10.70
C VAL A 61 3.71 -16.43 10.63
N ALA A 62 2.87 -17.27 11.25
CA ALA A 62 1.43 -17.03 11.34
C ALA A 62 1.07 -15.81 12.21
N THR A 63 1.93 -15.42 13.16
CA THR A 63 1.75 -14.24 14.01
C THR A 63 2.32 -12.98 13.36
N ASP A 64 3.41 -13.12 12.60
CA ASP A 64 4.13 -12.01 11.97
C ASP A 64 3.54 -11.64 10.59
N ALA A 65 3.01 -12.61 9.83
CA ALA A 65 2.35 -12.37 8.54
C ALA A 65 1.13 -11.43 8.61
N PRO A 66 0.16 -11.59 9.54
CA PRO A 66 -0.96 -10.66 9.66
C PRO A 66 -0.53 -9.30 10.20
N LYS A 67 0.51 -9.23 11.06
CA LYS A 67 1.07 -7.96 11.55
C LYS A 67 1.73 -7.16 10.44
N VAL A 68 2.56 -7.82 9.63
CA VAL A 68 3.20 -7.19 8.46
C VAL A 68 2.17 -6.75 7.44
N LYS A 69 1.18 -7.60 7.15
CA LYS A 69 0.06 -7.24 6.29
C LYS A 69 -0.68 -6.01 6.80
N SER A 70 -1.14 -6.01 8.05
CA SER A 70 -1.88 -4.86 8.60
C SER A 70 -1.04 -3.58 8.66
N ALA A 71 0.27 -3.69 8.91
CA ALA A 71 1.19 -2.56 8.88
C ALA A 71 1.39 -2.02 7.45
N ILE A 72 1.44 -2.91 6.46
CA ILE A 72 1.49 -2.57 5.04
C ILE A 72 0.17 -1.93 4.64
N ASP A 73 -0.98 -2.52 4.92
CA ASP A 73 -2.32 -2.01 4.58
C ASP A 73 -2.55 -0.57 5.03
N PHE A 74 -2.34 -0.29 6.31
CA PHE A 74 -2.63 1.04 6.86
C PHE A 74 -1.68 2.12 6.31
N ARG A 75 -0.41 1.76 6.10
CA ARG A 75 0.61 2.70 5.59
C ARG A 75 0.53 2.87 4.08
N PHE A 76 0.18 1.81 3.34
CA PHE A 76 0.07 1.84 1.88
C PHE A 76 -1.03 2.77 1.43
N GLY A 77 -2.20 2.76 2.07
CA GLY A 77 -3.31 3.65 1.68
C GLY A 77 -2.89 5.13 1.68
N TYR A 78 -2.17 5.54 2.74
CA TYR A 78 -1.68 6.90 2.89
C TYR A 78 -0.57 7.26 1.90
N VAL A 79 0.39 6.35 1.71
CA VAL A 79 1.48 6.54 0.74
C VAL A 79 0.93 6.60 -0.68
N PHE A 80 -0.02 5.73 -1.02
CA PHE A 80 -0.65 5.69 -2.33
C PHE A 80 -1.43 6.97 -2.61
N ASN A 81 -2.21 7.45 -1.63
CA ASN A 81 -2.89 8.73 -1.73
C ASN A 81 -1.92 9.91 -1.93
N SER A 82 -0.82 9.94 -1.16
CA SER A 82 0.22 10.98 -1.31
C SER A 82 0.90 10.94 -2.69
N VAL A 83 1.23 9.75 -3.21
CA VAL A 83 1.81 9.58 -4.55
C VAL A 83 0.83 10.05 -5.62
N VAL A 84 -0.43 9.64 -5.54
CA VAL A 84 -1.48 10.06 -6.50
C VAL A 84 -1.67 11.58 -6.44
N SER A 85 -1.69 12.17 -5.24
CA SER A 85 -1.81 13.62 -5.06
C SER A 85 -0.64 14.38 -5.69
N ILE A 86 0.60 13.91 -5.48
CA ILE A 86 1.78 14.49 -6.12
C ILE A 86 1.70 14.37 -7.64
N CYS A 87 1.33 13.19 -8.17
CA CYS A 87 1.18 12.98 -9.61
C CYS A 87 0.10 13.87 -10.22
N CYS A 88 -1.07 13.98 -9.58
CA CYS A 88 -2.13 14.89 -10.00
C CYS A 88 -1.67 16.35 -9.94
N GLY A 89 -1.01 16.76 -8.86
CA GLY A 89 -0.48 18.12 -8.70
C GLY A 89 0.53 18.47 -9.80
N ILE A 90 1.47 17.57 -10.11
CA ILE A 90 2.42 17.74 -11.22
C ILE A 90 1.69 17.77 -12.56
N GLY A 91 0.71 16.89 -12.79
CA GLY A 91 -0.06 16.85 -14.04
C GLY A 91 -0.84 18.16 -14.27
N ILE A 92 -1.50 18.67 -13.24
CA ILE A 92 -2.21 19.97 -13.30
C ILE A 92 -1.21 21.11 -13.49
N ALA A 93 -0.07 21.07 -12.80
CA ALA A 93 0.98 22.08 -12.92
C ALA A 93 1.59 22.11 -14.32
N PHE A 94 1.80 20.97 -14.99
CA PHE A 94 2.27 20.92 -16.38
C PHE A 94 1.19 21.36 -17.37
N TYR A 95 -0.07 21.02 -17.12
CA TYR A 95 -1.19 21.40 -17.99
C TYR A 95 -1.43 22.92 -17.98
N PHE A 96 -1.37 23.54 -16.80
CA PHE A 96 -1.44 25.00 -16.67
C PHE A 96 -0.08 25.68 -16.94
N GLY A 97 1.03 24.96 -16.81
CA GLY A 97 2.39 25.48 -16.70
C GLY A 97 3.02 26.05 -17.97
N TRP A 98 2.39 25.95 -19.14
CA TRP A 98 2.80 26.78 -20.29
C TRP A 98 2.19 28.19 -20.21
N GLN A 99 0.92 28.34 -19.78
CA GLN A 99 0.24 29.64 -19.75
C GLN A 99 0.34 30.36 -18.39
N MET A 100 0.25 29.63 -17.28
CA MET A 100 0.33 30.22 -15.92
C MET A 100 1.76 30.59 -15.53
N ALA A 101 2.78 29.86 -16.02
CA ALA A 101 4.17 30.24 -15.81
C ALA A 101 4.49 31.58 -16.50
N LEU A 102 4.01 31.78 -17.74
CA LEU A 102 4.12 33.06 -18.45
C LEU A 102 3.38 34.19 -17.72
N LEU A 103 2.16 33.94 -17.23
CA LEU A 103 1.39 34.92 -16.48
C LEU A 103 2.06 35.32 -15.16
N VAL A 104 2.57 34.37 -14.38
CA VAL A 104 3.29 34.66 -13.13
C VAL A 104 4.61 35.37 -13.39
N SER A 105 5.38 34.98 -14.43
CA SER A 105 6.62 35.68 -14.79
C SER A 105 6.39 37.14 -15.24
N VAL A 106 5.29 37.42 -15.94
CA VAL A 106 4.95 38.79 -16.36
C VAL A 106 4.49 39.63 -15.16
N ASN A 107 3.65 39.09 -14.27
CA ASN A 107 3.16 39.82 -13.10
C ASN A 107 4.28 40.12 -12.07
N VAL A 108 5.25 39.23 -11.91
CA VAL A 108 6.38 39.48 -11.00
C VAL A 108 7.37 40.52 -11.57
N SER A 109 7.53 40.58 -12.89
CA SER A 109 8.34 41.62 -13.55
C SER A 109 7.64 42.98 -13.67
N VAL A 110 6.31 43.06 -13.58
CA VAL A 110 5.58 44.34 -13.63
C VAL A 110 5.50 45.05 -12.26
N ALA A 111 5.72 44.29 -11.17
CA ALA A 111 5.71 44.81 -9.81
C ALA A 111 7.09 45.29 -9.31
N ALA A 112 8.14 45.11 -10.12
CA ALA A 112 9.51 45.58 -9.89
C ALA A 112 9.81 46.79 -10.79
#